data_AF-A0A7L1GJQ3-F1
#
_entry.id   AF-A0A7L1GJQ3-F1
#
_cell.length_a   1.000
_cell.length_b   1.000
_cell.length_c   1.000
_cell.angle_alpha   90.00
_cell.angle_beta   90.00
_cell.angle_gamma   90.00
#
_symmetry.space_group_name_H-M   'P 1'
#
loop_
_entity.id
_entity.type
_entity.pdbx_description
1 polymer ?
#
loop_
_entity_poly.entity_id
_entity_poly.type
_entity_poly.pdbx_seq_one_letter_code
_entity_poly.pdbx_strand_id
1 'polypeptide(L)'
;AAPPGAVSFGVKHTEGVAVEVACRGQEEAGTSPGSGTRWPLQEGTVLSFSMSQASSELNDNKVTVSFYAEGGQPINQTGVFLTGIGISLDVDADRDGVVEKNNPHKASWSWGPEGHGAILLVSCDKESP
;
A
#
# COMPACT_ATOMS: atom_id res chain seq x y z
N ALA A 1 -0.70 -6.34 -20.20
CA ALA A 1 -2.14 -6.40 -19.86
C ALA A 1 -3.00 -5.60 -20.83
N ALA A 2 -2.53 -4.44 -21.30
CA ALA A 2 -3.25 -3.71 -22.35
C ALA A 2 -3.32 -4.56 -23.65
N PRO A 3 -4.50 -4.69 -24.28
CA PRO A 3 -4.64 -5.38 -25.55
C PRO A 3 -4.04 -4.54 -26.71
N PRO A 4 -3.67 -5.18 -27.84
CA PRO A 4 -3.30 -4.46 -29.06
C PRO A 4 -4.38 -3.45 -29.46
N GLY A 5 -3.96 -2.25 -29.88
CA GLY A 5 -4.88 -1.17 -30.29
C GLY A 5 -5.42 -0.32 -29.13
N ALA A 6 -5.06 -0.58 -27.88
CA ALA A 6 -5.35 0.32 -26.77
C ALA A 6 -4.51 1.59 -26.82
N VAL A 7 -5.16 2.75 -26.71
CA VAL A 7 -4.53 4.08 -26.73
C VAL A 7 -4.73 4.86 -25.43
N SER A 8 -5.73 4.49 -24.64
CA SER A 8 -5.99 5.10 -23.34
C SER A 8 -6.57 4.08 -22.36
N PHE A 9 -6.54 4.42 -21.08
CA PHE A 9 -7.12 3.61 -20.03
C PHE A 9 -7.85 4.48 -19.01
N GLY A 10 -8.81 3.88 -18.31
CA GLY A 10 -9.50 4.47 -17.17
C GLY A 10 -9.39 3.53 -15.98
N VAL A 11 -9.48 4.09 -14.77
CA VAL A 11 -9.35 3.33 -13.53
C VAL A 11 -10.58 3.55 -12.66
N LYS A 12 -11.09 2.46 -12.10
CA LYS A 12 -12.10 2.47 -11.04
C LYS A 12 -11.57 1.65 -9.88
N HIS A 13 -11.84 2.07 -8.66
CA HIS A 13 -11.40 1.36 -7.47
C HIS A 13 -12.48 1.41 -6.37
N THR A 14 -12.38 0.49 -5.42
CA THR A 14 -13.17 0.53 -4.18
C THR A 14 -12.66 1.64 -3.26
N GLU A 15 -13.50 2.06 -2.29
CA GLU A 15 -13.18 3.16 -1.36
C GLU A 15 -11.93 2.90 -0.52
N GLY A 16 -11.69 1.64 -0.13
CA GLY A 16 -10.51 1.24 0.67
C GLY A 16 -9.17 1.27 -0.07
N VAL A 17 -9.15 1.68 -1.34
CA VAL A 17 -7.94 1.76 -2.16
C VAL A 17 -7.77 3.18 -2.69
N ALA A 18 -6.60 3.76 -2.47
CA ALA A 18 -6.18 4.97 -3.16
C ALA A 18 -5.37 4.59 -4.41
N VAL A 19 -5.58 5.32 -5.50
CA VAL A 19 -4.91 5.08 -6.77
C VAL A 19 -4.24 6.36 -7.27
N GLU A 20 -2.97 6.23 -7.62
CA GLU A 20 -2.19 7.28 -8.26
C GLU A 20 -1.71 6.83 -9.64
N VAL A 21 -1.78 7.75 -10.60
CA VAL A 21 -1.29 7.55 -11.96
C VAL A 21 -0.05 8.42 -12.15
N ALA A 22 1.11 7.79 -12.31
CA ALA A 22 2.37 8.48 -12.57
C ALA A 22 2.77 8.29 -14.04
N CYS A 23 2.99 9.39 -14.75
CA CYS A 23 3.48 9.39 -16.13
C CYS A 23 4.90 9.95 -16.16
N ARG A 24 5.83 9.23 -16.82
CA ARG A 24 7.22 9.67 -16.95
C ARG A 24 7.28 11.03 -17.67
N GLY A 25 7.71 12.08 -16.98
CA GLY A 25 7.88 13.44 -17.52
C GLY A 25 6.78 14.44 -17.15
N GLN A 26 5.76 14.05 -16.38
CA GLN A 26 4.84 14.99 -15.72
C GLN A 26 5.13 15.02 -14.22
N GLU A 27 5.51 16.19 -13.69
CA GLU A 27 5.76 16.40 -12.24
C GLU A 27 4.48 16.36 -11.39
N GLU A 28 3.30 16.41 -12.02
CA GLU A 28 2.02 16.31 -11.32
C GLU A 28 1.36 14.95 -11.57
N ALA A 29 1.50 14.08 -10.57
CA ALA A 29 0.66 12.90 -10.41
C ALA A 29 -0.79 13.36 -10.23
N GLY A 30 -1.59 13.23 -11.28
CA GLY A 30 -3.02 13.47 -11.17
C GLY A 30 -3.64 12.44 -10.23
N THR A 31 -4.06 12.86 -9.04
CA THR A 31 -4.98 12.08 -8.22
C THR A 31 -6.23 11.82 -9.06
N SER A 32 -6.72 10.59 -9.13
CA SER A 32 -7.91 10.27 -9.92
C SER A 32 -9.13 10.98 -9.31
N PRO A 33 -9.65 12.08 -9.90
CA PRO A 33 -10.80 12.77 -9.35
C PRO A 33 -12.02 12.13 -10.00
N GLY A 34 -12.51 11.06 -9.39
CA GLY A 34 -13.81 10.48 -9.72
C GLY A 34 -13.92 9.68 -11.03
N SER A 35 -15.08 9.04 -11.14
CA SER A 35 -15.47 8.14 -12.24
C SER A 35 -15.54 8.89 -13.58
N GLY A 36 -14.56 8.66 -14.46
CA GLY A 36 -14.64 9.11 -15.86
C GLY A 36 -13.34 9.59 -16.47
N THR A 37 -12.32 9.86 -15.65
CA THR A 37 -11.00 10.29 -16.11
C THR A 37 -10.32 9.18 -16.91
N ARG A 38 -9.75 9.55 -18.06
CA ARG A 38 -8.98 8.67 -18.93
C ARG A 38 -7.59 9.22 -19.09
N TRP A 39 -6.61 8.34 -19.03
CA TRP A 39 -5.20 8.65 -19.22
C TRP A 39 -4.71 8.02 -20.50
N PRO A 40 -3.79 8.69 -21.23
CA PRO A 40 -3.17 8.10 -22.40
C PRO A 40 -2.33 6.88 -21.97
N LEU A 41 -2.36 5.82 -22.78
CA LEU A 41 -1.51 4.66 -22.56
C LEU A 41 -0.13 4.95 -23.15
N GLN A 42 0.84 5.27 -22.30
CA GLN A 42 2.20 5.64 -22.70
C GLN A 42 3.22 4.73 -22.03
N GLU A 43 4.38 4.61 -22.66
CA GLU A 43 5.51 3.90 -22.05
C GLU A 43 5.99 4.65 -20.81
N GLY A 44 6.17 3.92 -19.71
CA GLY A 44 6.55 4.50 -18.43
C GLY A 44 5.40 5.06 -17.58
N THR A 45 4.14 4.88 -17.99
CA THR A 45 2.99 5.09 -17.11
C THR A 45 2.91 3.97 -16.06
N VAL A 46 2.86 4.33 -14.79
CA VAL A 46 2.77 3.41 -13.64
C VAL A 46 1.52 3.74 -12.83
N LEU A 47 0.85 2.68 -12.38
CA LEU A 47 -0.26 2.75 -11.42
C LEU A 47 0.25 2.33 -10.04
N SER A 48 0.10 3.22 -9.06
CA SER A 48 0.40 2.93 -7.66
C SER A 48 -0.90 2.78 -6.89
N PHE A 49 -1.01 1.69 -6.13
CA PHE A 49 -2.16 1.41 -5.27
C PHE A 49 -1.71 1.42 -3.82
N SER A 50 -2.46 2.07 -2.95
CA SER A 50 -2.23 2.03 -1.50
C SER A 50 -3.52 1.79 -0.75
N MET A 51 -3.40 1.13 0.40
CA MET A 51 -4.49 0.86 1.35
C MET A 51 -4.05 1.38 2.71
N SER A 52 -4.94 2.07 3.42
CA SER A 52 -4.67 2.63 4.75
C SER A 52 -5.26 1.80 5.89
N GLN A 53 -6.05 0.78 5.56
CA GLN A 53 -6.74 -0.08 6.51
C GLN A 53 -6.70 -1.54 6.05
N ALA A 54 -6.79 -2.46 7.02
CA ALA A 54 -6.92 -3.89 6.73
C ALA A 54 -8.30 -4.20 6.14
N SER A 55 -8.36 -5.21 5.28
CA SER A 55 -9.59 -5.74 4.72
C SER A 55 -10.44 -6.41 5.81
N SER A 56 -11.76 -6.29 5.68
CA SER A 56 -12.73 -7.03 6.51
C SER A 56 -13.01 -8.42 5.94
N GLU A 57 -12.96 -8.57 4.62
CA GLU A 57 -13.25 -9.83 3.91
C GLU A 57 -12.20 -10.11 2.83
N LEU A 58 -12.09 -11.36 2.40
CA LEU A 58 -11.21 -11.72 1.28
C LEU A 58 -11.66 -11.03 0.00
N ASN A 59 -10.72 -10.36 -0.68
CA ASN A 59 -10.92 -9.67 -1.96
C ASN A 59 -12.01 -8.58 -1.93
N ASP A 60 -12.25 -7.98 -0.76
CA ASP A 60 -13.20 -6.86 -0.58
C ASP A 60 -12.76 -5.58 -1.30
N ASN A 61 -11.48 -5.47 -1.62
CA ASN A 61 -10.91 -4.34 -2.34
C ASN A 61 -10.55 -4.71 -3.77
N LYS A 62 -10.87 -3.83 -4.71
CA LYS A 62 -10.64 -4.06 -6.14
C LYS A 62 -10.24 -2.79 -6.86
N VAL A 63 -9.23 -2.92 -7.72
CA VAL A 63 -8.92 -1.95 -8.78
C VAL A 63 -9.30 -2.55 -10.12
N THR A 64 -9.93 -1.76 -10.98
CA THR A 64 -10.36 -2.15 -12.31
C THR A 64 -9.78 -1.16 -13.31
N VAL A 65 -9.03 -1.67 -14.28
CA VAL A 65 -8.46 -0.90 -15.36
C VAL A 65 -9.20 -1.25 -16.65
N SER A 66 -9.85 -0.26 -17.25
CA SER A 66 -10.54 -0.38 -18.52
C SER A 66 -9.67 0.23 -19.63
N PHE A 67 -9.47 -0.48 -20.73
CA PHE A 67 -8.70 -0.02 -21.88
C PHE A 67 -9.64 0.41 -23.01
N TYR A 68 -9.24 1.45 -23.73
CA TYR A 68 -10.02 2.04 -24.81
C TYR A 68 -9.18 2.19 -26.08
N ALA A 69 -9.82 1.92 -27.22
CA ALA A 69 -9.26 2.11 -28.54
C ALA A 69 -9.35 3.58 -28.95
N GLU A 70 -8.76 3.89 -30.10
CA GLU A 70 -9.00 5.17 -30.77
C GLU A 70 -10.51 5.37 -31.04
N GLY A 71 -11.00 6.60 -30.87
CA GLY A 71 -12.45 6.87 -30.86
C GLY A 71 -13.17 6.52 -29.55
N GLY A 72 -12.45 6.02 -28.54
CA GLY A 72 -12.94 5.91 -27.16
C GLY A 72 -13.79 4.67 -26.87
N GLN A 73 -13.82 3.69 -27.78
CA GLN A 73 -14.54 2.43 -27.59
C GLN A 73 -13.83 1.55 -26.55
N PRO A 74 -14.54 0.99 -25.55
CA PRO A 74 -13.95 0.06 -24.60
C PRO A 74 -13.61 -1.26 -25.30
N ILE A 75 -12.37 -1.73 -25.15
CA ILE A 75 -11.88 -2.95 -25.81
C ILE A 75 -11.57 -4.07 -24.84
N ASN A 76 -11.13 -3.76 -23.63
CA ASN A 76 -10.87 -4.77 -22.61
C ASN A 76 -10.89 -4.16 -21.21
N GLN A 77 -11.01 -5.01 -20.21
CA GLN A 77 -10.96 -4.64 -18.80
C GLN A 77 -10.20 -5.71 -18.02
N THR A 78 -9.36 -5.27 -17.10
CA THR A 78 -8.66 -6.15 -16.16
C THR A 78 -8.88 -5.67 -14.73
N GLY A 79 -8.82 -6.59 -13.77
CA GLY A 79 -9.06 -6.32 -12.37
C GLY A 79 -7.92 -6.87 -11.51
N VAL A 80 -7.55 -6.10 -10.48
CA VAL A 80 -6.69 -6.54 -9.39
C VAL A 80 -7.54 -6.58 -8.14
N PHE A 81 -7.64 -7.75 -7.51
CA PHE A 81 -8.29 -7.92 -6.22
C PHE A 81 -7.24 -7.88 -5.12
N LEU A 82 -7.53 -7.14 -4.06
CA LEU A 82 -6.62 -6.87 -2.96
C LEU A 82 -7.26 -7.34 -1.65
N THR A 83 -6.44 -7.94 -0.79
CA THR A 83 -6.79 -8.21 0.62
C THR A 83 -5.68 -7.60 1.46
N GLY A 84 -5.99 -6.51 2.17
CA GLY A 84 -5.04 -5.82 3.03
C GLY A 84 -4.96 -6.48 4.40
N ILE A 85 -3.75 -6.71 4.91
CA ILE A 85 -3.53 -7.19 6.27
C ILE A 85 -2.48 -6.31 6.96
N GLY A 86 -2.70 -6.02 8.25
CA GLY A 86 -1.73 -5.35 9.10
C GLY A 86 -0.85 -6.38 9.81
N ILE A 87 0.45 -6.34 9.58
CA ILE A 87 1.43 -7.21 10.26
C ILE A 87 2.43 -6.32 10.98
N SER A 88 2.55 -6.50 12.29
CA SER A 88 3.51 -5.80 13.12
C SER A 88 3.99 -6.74 14.22
N LEU A 89 5.31 -6.91 14.35
CA LEU A 89 5.91 -7.49 15.54
C LEU A 89 6.38 -6.34 16.42
N ASP A 90 5.79 -6.26 17.61
CA ASP A 90 5.94 -5.12 18.51
C ASP A 90 6.62 -5.56 19.81
N VAL A 91 7.41 -4.65 20.36
CA VAL A 91 8.23 -4.81 21.57
C VAL A 91 8.21 -3.49 22.33
N ASP A 92 8.48 -3.53 23.63
CA ASP A 92 8.73 -2.34 24.48
C ASP A 92 10.05 -1.66 24.04
N ALA A 93 10.01 -0.72 23.10
CA ALA A 93 11.20 -0.04 22.60
C ALA A 93 11.43 1.34 23.24
N ASP A 94 10.46 1.91 23.94
CA ASP A 94 10.61 3.17 24.71
C ASP A 94 10.95 2.95 26.20
N ARG A 95 10.98 1.68 26.64
CA ARG A 95 11.49 1.21 27.94
C ARG A 95 10.62 1.66 29.11
N ASP A 96 9.31 1.73 28.90
CA ASP A 96 8.34 2.04 29.95
C ASP A 96 7.75 0.78 30.61
N GLY A 97 8.08 -0.42 30.10
CA GLY A 97 7.59 -1.72 30.58
C GLY A 97 6.34 -2.24 29.87
N VAL A 98 5.82 -1.53 28.86
CA VAL A 98 4.61 -1.90 28.10
C VAL A 98 4.96 -2.03 26.62
N VAL A 99 4.40 -3.04 25.93
CA VAL A 99 4.58 -3.17 24.48
C VAL A 99 3.72 -2.16 23.74
N GLU A 100 4.35 -1.20 23.07
CA GLU A 100 3.72 -0.17 22.25
C GLU A 100 3.47 -0.61 20.81
N LYS A 101 2.45 -0.02 20.18
CA LYS A 101 2.05 -0.38 18.81
C LYS A 101 3.00 0.22 17.79
N ASN A 102 3.70 -0.64 17.04
CA ASN A 102 4.54 -0.30 15.91
C ASN A 102 5.50 0.89 16.13
N ASN A 103 6.32 0.83 17.20
CA ASN A 103 7.32 1.88 17.44
C ASN A 103 8.25 2.04 16.23
N PRO A 104 8.46 3.27 15.72
CA PRO A 104 9.33 3.51 14.57
C PRO A 104 10.79 3.10 14.81
N HIS A 105 11.21 2.98 16.07
CA HIS A 105 12.57 2.66 16.47
C HIS A 105 12.79 1.18 16.83
N LYS A 106 11.75 0.33 16.82
CA LYS A 106 11.79 -1.07 17.25
C LYS A 106 12.79 -1.96 16.49
N ALA A 107 13.28 -1.51 15.34
CA ALA A 107 14.26 -2.23 14.52
C ALA A 107 15.73 -1.87 14.84
N SER A 108 15.98 -1.02 15.85
CA SER A 108 17.32 -0.55 16.20
C SER A 108 17.47 -0.41 17.72
N TRP A 109 18.71 -0.27 18.18
CA TRP A 109 19.02 -0.11 19.59
C TRP A 109 20.07 0.99 19.79
N SER A 110 19.83 1.91 20.72
CA SER A 110 20.71 3.05 20.98
C SER A 110 20.86 3.34 22.49
N TRP A 111 22.07 3.76 22.87
CA TRP A 111 22.38 4.21 24.23
C TRP A 111 21.92 5.65 24.44
N GLY A 112 21.73 6.03 25.71
CA GLY A 112 21.48 7.41 26.15
C GLY A 112 20.07 7.66 26.67
N PRO A 113 19.80 8.85 27.25
CA PRO A 113 18.48 9.22 27.76
C PRO A 113 17.39 9.24 26.68
N GLU A 114 17.75 9.64 25.46
CA GLU A 114 16.90 9.60 24.27
C GLU A 114 17.07 8.28 23.47
N GLY A 115 17.72 7.28 24.08
CA GLY A 115 17.99 6.00 23.45
C GLY A 115 16.77 5.10 23.47
N HIS A 116 16.69 4.19 22.51
CA HIS A 116 15.53 3.34 22.24
C HIS A 116 15.94 1.89 22.00
N GLY A 117 14.94 1.03 21.87
CA GLY A 117 15.10 -0.39 21.60
C GLY A 117 14.89 -1.25 22.85
N ALA A 118 14.25 -2.38 22.64
CA ALA A 118 13.88 -3.32 23.69
C ALA A 118 15.10 -3.93 24.39
N ILE A 119 14.88 -4.34 25.63
CA ILE A 119 15.89 -4.95 26.50
C ILE A 119 15.49 -6.40 26.76
N LEU A 120 16.47 -7.31 26.70
CA LEU A 120 16.28 -8.72 27.02
C LEU A 120 17.15 -9.09 28.23
N LEU A 121 16.53 -9.70 29.23
CA LEU A 121 17.23 -10.24 30.40
C LEU A 121 17.57 -11.71 30.18
N VAL A 122 18.72 -12.12 30.71
CA VAL A 122 19.04 -13.54 30.82
C VAL A 122 18.28 -14.11 32.02
N SER A 123 17.43 -15.12 31.81
CA SER A 123 16.79 -15.86 32.90
C SER A 123 17.81 -16.83 33.50
N CYS A 124 18.49 -16.36 34.54
CA CYS A 124 19.50 -17.11 35.31
C CYS A 124 18.95 -17.66 36.63
N ASP A 125 17.67 -17.45 36.89
CA ASP A 125 16.95 -17.91 38.06
C ASP A 125 16.36 -19.31 37.84
N LYS A 126 15.83 -19.89 38.93
CA LYS A 126 15.17 -21.20 38.90
C LYS A 126 13.72 -21.00 39.33
N GLU A 127 12.81 -21.01 38.36
CA GLU A 127 11.37 -20.82 38.59
C GLU A 127 10.75 -21.99 39.39
N SER A 128 11.24 -23.22 39.20
CA SER A 128 10.74 -24.42 39.89
C SER A 128 11.80 -25.09 40.77
N PRO A 129 11.45 -25.67 41.94
CA PRO A 129 12.41 -26.24 42.89
C PRO A 129 13.27 -27.41 42.40
#